data_AF-A0A7S1GRH6-F1
#
_entry.id   AF-A0A7S1GRH6-F1
#
_cell.length_a   1.000
_cell.length_b   1.000
_cell.length_c   1.000
_cell.angle_alpha   90.00
_cell.angle_beta   90.00
_cell.angle_gamma   90.00
#
_symmetry.space_group_name_H-M   'P 1'
#
loop_
_entity.id
_entity.type
_entity.pdbx_description
1 polymer ?
#
loop_
_entity_poly.entity_id
_entity_poly.type
_entity_poly.pdbx_seq_one_letter_code
_entity_poly.pdbx_strand_id
1 'polypeptide(L)'
;QEQGGGGKFADDVDEQAEKIESGKVAVISAVSGSLAMAPLALLLPEQLSGTGAAFSPQWEIQHDGLALMLALFGLVYRYAVRRDNNPQLKQGVVGAFAISRAIALVRASDVDCTALPLQCGPPLGYLNWDMIGQLIGGGLESGVAFGASAFAIETCFSNGWLKRFGTAGGRGAE
;
A
#
# COMPACT_ATOMS: atom_id res chain seq x y z
N GLN A 1 -37.32 -35.35 -16.98
CA GLN A 1 -36.57 -35.21 -15.71
C GLN A 1 -35.10 -35.21 -16.04
N GLU A 2 -34.46 -34.05 -16.02
CA GLU A 2 -33.09 -33.89 -15.52
C GLU A 2 -32.95 -32.40 -15.14
N GLN A 3 -33.02 -32.14 -13.83
CA GLN A 3 -32.67 -30.85 -13.24
C GLN A 3 -31.19 -30.95 -12.86
N GLY A 4 -30.34 -30.14 -13.48
CA GLY A 4 -28.91 -30.04 -13.16
C GLY A 4 -28.57 -28.59 -12.85
N GLY A 5 -28.48 -28.27 -11.57
CA GLY A 5 -28.40 -26.91 -11.06
C GLY A 5 -27.13 -26.15 -11.45
N GLY A 6 -27.32 -24.94 -11.99
CA GLY A 6 -26.26 -23.97 -12.26
C GLY A 6 -26.67 -22.52 -11.94
N GLY A 7 -27.72 -22.33 -11.13
CA GLY A 7 -28.36 -21.03 -10.89
C GLY A 7 -28.34 -20.60 -9.42
N LYS A 8 -27.17 -20.55 -8.79
CA LYS A 8 -26.99 -19.93 -7.47
C LYS A 8 -25.69 -19.13 -7.51
N PHE A 9 -25.76 -17.84 -7.14
CA PHE A 9 -24.67 -16.86 -6.94
C PHE A 9 -24.39 -15.79 -8.01
N ALA A 10 -25.01 -15.79 -9.20
CA ALA A 10 -24.63 -14.84 -10.26
C ALA A 10 -25.55 -13.61 -10.46
N ASP A 11 -26.74 -13.54 -9.84
CA ASP A 11 -27.78 -12.56 -10.28
C ASP A 11 -27.90 -11.27 -9.43
N ASP A 12 -27.22 -11.15 -8.28
CA ASP A 12 -27.43 -10.01 -7.35
C ASP A 12 -26.25 -9.01 -7.23
N VAL A 13 -25.14 -9.23 -7.95
CA VAL A 13 -23.96 -8.35 -7.89
C VAL A 13 -23.76 -7.66 -9.23
N ASP A 14 -24.04 -6.35 -9.29
CA ASP A 14 -23.68 -5.53 -10.43
C ASP A 14 -22.16 -5.43 -10.54
N GLU A 15 -21.58 -6.27 -11.40
CA GLU A 15 -20.15 -6.35 -11.63
C GLU A 15 -19.56 -5.02 -12.10
N GLN A 16 -20.29 -4.26 -12.92
CA GLN A 16 -19.81 -2.98 -13.45
C GLN A 16 -19.78 -1.93 -12.34
N ALA A 17 -20.80 -1.89 -11.48
CA ALA A 17 -20.80 -1.02 -10.30
C ALA A 17 -19.64 -1.36 -9.35
N GLU A 18 -19.36 -2.64 -9.12
CA GLU A 18 -18.25 -3.06 -8.26
C GLU A 18 -16.86 -2.71 -8.85
N LYS A 19 -16.70 -2.75 -10.18
CA LYS A 19 -15.49 -2.30 -10.88
C LYS A 19 -15.27 -0.79 -10.71
N ILE A 20 -16.33 0.01 -10.88
CA ILE A 20 -16.27 1.47 -10.70
C ILE A 20 -15.90 1.81 -9.26
N GLU A 21 -16.52 1.15 -8.28
CA GLU A 21 -16.19 1.37 -6.87
C GLU A 21 -14.74 0.99 -6.56
N SER A 22 -14.25 -0.14 -7.07
CA SER A 22 -12.83 -0.49 -6.96
C SER A 22 -11.90 0.56 -7.61
N GLY A 23 -12.29 1.12 -8.76
CA GLY A 23 -11.55 2.20 -9.41
C GLY A 23 -11.46 3.46 -8.53
N LYS A 24 -12.57 3.86 -7.90
CA LYS A 24 -12.57 4.98 -6.94
C LYS A 24 -11.65 4.72 -5.75
N VAL A 25 -11.69 3.50 -5.19
CA VAL A 25 -10.82 3.13 -4.06
C VAL A 25 -9.35 3.25 -4.45
N ALA A 26 -8.98 2.75 -5.63
CA ALA A 26 -7.61 2.83 -6.12
C ALA A 26 -7.13 4.28 -6.29
N VAL A 27 -7.98 5.17 -6.80
CA VAL A 27 -7.64 6.60 -6.94
C VAL A 27 -7.52 7.28 -5.57
N ILE A 28 -8.48 7.05 -4.67
CA ILE A 28 -8.45 7.63 -3.33
C ILE A 28 -7.20 7.18 -2.57
N SER A 29 -6.86 5.89 -2.66
CA SER A 29 -5.73 5.31 -1.97
C SER A 29 -4.40 5.87 -2.49
N ALA A 30 -4.25 5.99 -3.81
CA ALA A 30 -3.08 6.59 -4.45
C ALA A 30 -2.91 8.06 -4.07
N VAL A 31 -3.97 8.87 -4.21
CA VAL A 31 -3.90 10.31 -3.92
C VAL A 31 -3.63 10.58 -2.45
N SER A 32 -4.37 9.94 -1.54
CA SER A 32 -4.22 10.18 -0.10
C SER A 32 -2.85 9.73 0.43
N GLY A 33 -2.37 8.57 0.00
CA GLY A 33 -1.05 8.07 0.40
C GLY A 33 0.09 8.92 -0.16
N SER A 34 0.02 9.33 -1.44
CA SER A 34 1.04 10.20 -2.04
C SER A 34 1.05 11.59 -1.40
N LEU A 35 -0.12 12.18 -1.10
CA LEU A 35 -0.20 13.46 -0.40
C LEU A 35 0.33 13.39 1.04
N ALA A 36 0.07 12.30 1.74
CA ALA A 36 0.63 12.08 3.08
C ALA A 36 2.15 11.95 3.05
N MET A 37 2.70 11.42 1.97
CA MET A 37 4.15 11.22 1.80
C MET A 37 4.87 12.47 1.27
N ALA A 38 4.19 13.32 0.50
CA ALA A 38 4.73 14.55 -0.10
C ALA A 38 5.52 15.46 0.88
N PRO A 39 5.00 15.84 2.07
CA PRO A 39 5.76 16.69 2.99
C PRO A 39 7.01 15.97 3.54
N LEU A 40 6.92 14.65 3.74
CA LEU A 40 8.02 13.86 4.25
C LEU A 40 9.15 13.75 3.21
N ALA A 41 8.80 13.52 1.93
CA ALA A 41 9.74 13.46 0.81
C ALA A 41 10.50 14.78 0.58
N LEU A 42 9.88 15.93 0.90
CA LEU A 42 10.50 17.25 0.73
C LEU A 42 11.40 17.65 1.91
N LEU A 43 11.07 17.20 3.13
CA LEU A 43 11.81 17.58 4.34
C LEU A 43 13.03 16.69 4.62
N LEU A 44 13.00 15.42 4.20
CA LEU A 44 14.07 14.45 4.43
C LEU A 44 14.49 13.71 3.13
N PRO A 45 14.94 14.42 2.08
CA PRO A 45 15.26 13.81 0.80
C PRO A 45 16.42 12.81 0.88
N GLU A 46 17.45 13.10 1.68
CA GLU A 46 18.61 12.23 1.89
C GLU A 46 18.22 10.86 2.49
N GLN A 47 17.33 10.87 3.47
CA GLN A 47 16.94 9.66 4.20
C GLN A 47 15.87 8.82 3.49
N LEU A 48 15.13 9.41 2.55
CA LEU A 48 13.92 8.79 1.97
C LEU A 48 14.06 8.42 0.50
N SER A 49 14.66 9.28 -0.32
CA SER A 49 14.84 8.96 -1.74
C SER A 49 16.17 8.29 -2.04
N GLY A 50 17.11 8.27 -1.08
CA GLY A 50 18.46 7.73 -1.26
C GLY A 50 19.25 8.39 -2.40
N THR A 51 18.80 9.56 -2.87
CA THR A 51 19.37 10.26 -4.02
C THR A 51 19.90 11.65 -3.67
N GLY A 52 19.69 12.10 -2.43
CA GLY A 52 20.11 13.41 -1.92
C GLY A 52 19.48 14.63 -2.62
N ALA A 53 18.67 14.42 -3.66
CA ALA A 53 18.06 15.48 -4.43
C ALA A 53 16.56 15.20 -4.66
N ALA A 54 15.73 16.13 -4.19
CA ALA A 54 14.35 16.21 -4.64
C ALA A 54 14.31 16.49 -6.16
N PHE A 55 13.31 15.95 -6.86
CA PHE A 55 13.14 16.10 -8.31
C PHE A 55 14.27 15.49 -9.18
N SER A 56 14.99 14.49 -8.67
CA SER A 56 15.85 13.65 -9.51
C SER A 56 15.01 12.64 -10.33
N PRO A 57 15.49 12.13 -11.48
CA PRO A 57 14.78 11.08 -12.23
C PRO A 57 14.50 9.83 -11.39
N GLN A 58 15.41 9.52 -10.47
CA GLN A 58 15.27 8.40 -9.55
C GLN A 58 14.22 8.66 -8.45
N TRP A 59 14.06 9.92 -8.03
CA TRP A 59 12.99 10.33 -7.12
C TRP A 59 11.62 10.20 -7.79
N GLU A 60 11.49 10.67 -9.04
CA GLU A 60 10.24 10.63 -9.80
C GLU A 60 9.75 9.19 -9.98
N ILE A 61 10.62 8.29 -10.45
CA ILE A 61 10.24 6.88 -10.66
C ILE A 61 9.87 6.17 -9.35
N GLN A 62 10.49 6.52 -8.22
CA GLN A 62 10.14 5.97 -6.92
C GLN A 62 8.78 6.48 -6.42
N HIS A 63 8.45 7.73 -6.69
CA HIS A 63 7.18 8.33 -6.29
C HIS A 63 6.02 7.82 -7.16
N ASP A 64 6.25 7.67 -8.46
CA ASP A 64 5.29 7.03 -9.38
C ASP A 64 5.05 5.56 -9.02
N GLY A 65 6.13 4.83 -8.72
CA GLY A 65 6.05 3.47 -8.23
C GLY A 65 5.26 3.36 -6.91
N LEU A 66 5.44 4.32 -6.00
CA LEU A 66 4.65 4.41 -4.76
C LEU A 66 3.17 4.65 -5.06
N ALA A 67 2.83 5.59 -5.93
CA ALA A 67 1.44 5.86 -6.30
C ALA A 67 0.75 4.61 -6.87
N LEU A 68 1.44 3.85 -7.72
CA LEU A 68 0.94 2.59 -8.26
C LEU A 68 0.76 1.52 -7.16
N MET A 69 1.73 1.40 -6.25
CA MET A 69 1.62 0.49 -5.10
C MET A 69 0.45 0.86 -4.18
N LEU A 70 0.20 2.15 -3.96
CA LEU A 70 -0.92 2.65 -3.17
C LEU A 70 -2.27 2.36 -3.85
N ALA A 71 -2.35 2.49 -5.17
CA ALA A 71 -3.54 2.11 -5.94
C ALA A 71 -3.86 0.62 -5.76
N LEU A 72 -2.85 -0.25 -5.92
CA LEU A 72 -2.98 -1.70 -5.72
C LEU A 72 -3.32 -2.05 -4.27
N PHE A 73 -2.68 -1.39 -3.30
CA PHE A 73 -3.00 -1.53 -1.89
C PHE A 73 -4.47 -1.23 -1.61
N GLY A 74 -5.02 -0.14 -2.14
CA GLY A 74 -6.42 0.22 -1.95
C GLY A 74 -7.39 -0.86 -2.46
N LEU A 75 -7.09 -1.44 -3.62
CA LEU A 75 -7.84 -2.57 -4.16
C LEU A 75 -7.78 -3.77 -3.22
N VAL A 76 -6.58 -4.18 -2.81
CA VAL A 76 -6.39 -5.30 -1.88
C VAL A 76 -7.09 -5.04 -0.54
N TYR A 77 -6.98 -3.83 -0.02
CA TYR A 77 -7.62 -3.41 1.24
C TYR A 77 -9.15 -3.55 1.15
N ARG A 78 -9.77 -3.08 0.07
CA ARG A 78 -11.22 -3.23 -0.15
C ARG A 78 -11.66 -4.69 -0.19
N TYR A 79 -10.88 -5.57 -0.79
CA TYR A 79 -11.21 -6.99 -0.91
C TYR A 79 -10.92 -7.79 0.36
N ALA A 80 -9.87 -7.42 1.10
CA ALA A 80 -9.49 -8.07 2.36
C ALA A 80 -10.41 -7.66 3.51
N VAL A 81 -10.75 -6.37 3.64
CA VAL A 81 -11.52 -5.80 4.75
C VAL A 81 -13.02 -5.71 4.39
N ARG A 82 -13.53 -6.70 3.65
CA ARG A 82 -14.87 -6.68 3.03
C ARG A 82 -15.99 -6.40 4.03
N ARG A 83 -16.06 -7.18 5.11
CA ARG A 83 -17.06 -7.03 6.18
C ARG A 83 -16.50 -7.20 7.58
N ASP A 84 -15.24 -7.63 7.70
CA ASP A 84 -14.61 -7.84 8.98
C ASP A 84 -14.23 -6.50 9.63
N ASN A 85 -14.76 -6.26 10.83
CA ASN A 85 -14.32 -5.17 11.69
C ASN A 85 -13.19 -5.63 12.64
N ASN A 86 -12.23 -6.37 12.09
CA ASN A 86 -11.07 -6.83 12.86
C ASN A 86 -9.89 -5.85 12.68
N PRO A 87 -9.47 -5.12 13.73
CA PRO A 87 -8.36 -4.18 13.63
C PRO A 87 -7.03 -4.88 13.26
N GLN A 88 -6.82 -6.13 13.67
CA GLN A 88 -5.60 -6.89 13.34
C GLN A 88 -5.52 -7.19 11.84
N LEU A 89 -6.66 -7.49 11.19
CA LEU A 89 -6.69 -7.71 9.74
C LEU A 89 -6.34 -6.44 8.98
N LYS A 90 -6.91 -5.30 9.37
CA LYS A 90 -6.62 -3.98 8.77
C LYS A 90 -5.14 -3.62 8.89
N GLN A 91 -4.58 -3.74 10.09
CA GLN A 91 -3.18 -3.45 10.36
C GLN A 91 -2.24 -4.44 9.65
N GLY A 92 -2.63 -5.72 9.55
CA GLY A 92 -1.87 -6.74 8.82
C GLY A 92 -1.71 -6.41 7.33
N VAL A 93 -2.79 -5.97 6.67
CA VAL A 93 -2.73 -5.57 5.25
C VAL A 93 -1.82 -4.35 5.05
N VAL A 94 -1.93 -3.34 5.93
CA VAL A 94 -1.03 -2.17 5.90
C VAL A 94 0.42 -2.58 6.13
N GLY A 95 0.68 -3.39 7.16
CA GLY A 95 2.01 -3.87 7.50
C GLY A 95 2.66 -4.69 6.38
N ALA A 96 1.89 -5.54 5.70
CA ALA A 96 2.40 -6.36 4.60
C ALA A 96 2.94 -5.50 3.44
N PHE A 97 2.21 -4.46 3.03
CA PHE A 97 2.66 -3.55 1.96
C PHE A 97 3.80 -2.65 2.44
N ALA A 98 3.71 -2.13 3.67
CA ALA A 98 4.73 -1.26 4.22
C ALA A 98 6.09 -1.97 4.36
N ILE A 99 6.12 -3.17 4.93
CA ILE A 99 7.34 -3.97 5.10
C ILE A 99 7.91 -4.38 3.74
N SER A 100 7.05 -4.83 2.81
CA SER A 100 7.50 -5.24 1.47
C SER A 100 8.15 -4.09 0.71
N ARG A 101 7.56 -2.89 0.79
CA ARG A 101 8.15 -1.69 0.20
C ARG A 101 9.45 -1.29 0.91
N ALA A 102 9.49 -1.31 2.24
CA ALA A 102 10.67 -0.96 3.02
C ALA A 102 11.88 -1.82 2.64
N ILE A 103 11.69 -3.13 2.50
CA ILE A 103 12.73 -4.06 2.06
C ILE A 103 13.15 -3.76 0.62
N ALA A 104 12.20 -3.47 -0.27
CA ALA A 104 12.50 -3.14 -1.67
C ALA A 104 13.27 -1.82 -1.86
N LEU A 105 13.24 -0.92 -0.88
CA LEU A 105 13.99 0.34 -0.90
C LEU A 105 15.44 0.18 -0.44
N VAL A 106 15.77 -0.89 0.30
CA VAL A 106 17.13 -1.12 0.80
C VAL A 106 18.10 -1.35 -0.36
N ARG A 107 19.15 -0.54 -0.41
CA ARG A 107 20.25 -0.66 -1.36
C ARG A 107 21.50 -1.15 -0.66
N ALA A 108 22.11 -2.21 -1.21
CA ALA A 108 23.45 -2.62 -0.84
C ALA A 108 24.48 -1.78 -1.61
N SER A 109 25.52 -1.29 -0.93
CA SER A 109 26.63 -0.57 -1.55
C SER A 109 27.62 -1.58 -2.14
N ASP A 110 27.94 -1.47 -3.44
CA ASP A 110 28.93 -2.32 -4.09
C ASP A 110 30.36 -2.10 -3.57
N VAL A 111 30.61 -0.99 -2.88
CA VAL A 111 31.92 -0.67 -2.27
C VAL A 111 32.10 -1.40 -0.93
N ASP A 112 31.01 -1.62 -0.20
CA ASP A 112 31.03 -2.14 1.18
C ASP A 112 30.51 -3.58 1.28
N CYS A 113 29.89 -4.11 0.21
CA CYS A 113 29.30 -5.44 0.17
C CYS A 113 29.94 -6.33 -0.90
N THR A 114 30.23 -7.59 -0.57
CA THR A 114 30.52 -8.63 -1.57
C THR A 114 29.23 -9.27 -2.05
N ALA A 115 29.09 -9.59 -3.34
CA ALA A 115 27.85 -10.16 -3.89
C ALA A 115 27.65 -11.67 -3.60
N LEU A 116 28.73 -12.46 -3.47
CA LEU A 116 28.66 -13.91 -3.30
C LEU A 116 29.84 -14.46 -2.45
N PRO A 117 29.64 -14.87 -1.19
CA PRO A 117 28.41 -14.70 -0.38
C PRO A 117 28.13 -13.20 -0.09
N LEU A 118 26.86 -12.86 0.18
CA LEU A 118 26.50 -11.49 0.53
C LEU A 118 27.04 -11.13 1.91
N GLN A 119 28.05 -10.26 1.96
CA GLN A 119 28.67 -9.84 3.22
C GLN A 119 28.93 -8.33 3.20
N CYS A 120 28.21 -7.60 4.04
CA CYS A 120 28.15 -6.14 4.08
C CYS A 120 28.76 -5.54 5.36
N GLY A 121 29.31 -6.39 6.24
CA GLY A 121 29.91 -5.98 7.51
C GLY A 121 28.98 -6.01 8.73
N PRO A 122 29.42 -5.51 9.90
CA PRO A 122 28.63 -5.46 11.13
C PRO A 122 27.38 -4.56 10.98
N PRO A 123 26.27 -4.81 11.72
CA PRO A 123 26.15 -5.70 12.89
C PRO A 123 25.70 -7.14 12.61
N LEU A 124 25.01 -7.43 11.49
CA LEU A 124 24.44 -8.75 11.22
C LEU A 124 25.20 -9.54 10.14
N GLY A 125 26.27 -8.99 9.59
CA GLY A 125 27.02 -9.58 8.46
C GLY A 125 26.29 -9.40 7.12
N TYR A 126 24.98 -9.65 7.10
CA TYR A 126 24.09 -9.43 5.95
C TYR A 126 23.57 -7.98 5.87
N LEU A 127 23.22 -7.37 7.01
CA LEU A 127 22.78 -5.98 7.10
C LEU A 127 23.84 -5.14 7.82
N ASN A 128 24.31 -4.07 7.17
CA ASN A 128 25.10 -3.01 7.79
C ASN A 128 24.17 -1.95 8.43
N TRP A 129 24.71 -1.12 9.32
CA TRP A 129 24.04 0.02 9.92
C TRP A 129 23.33 0.93 8.92
N ASP A 130 23.95 1.18 7.76
CA ASP A 130 23.33 1.99 6.70
C ASP A 130 22.06 1.33 6.16
N MET A 131 22.12 0.03 5.84
CA MET A 131 20.97 -0.74 5.37
C MET A 131 19.86 -0.83 6.43
N ILE A 132 20.23 -0.95 7.71
CA ILE A 132 19.26 -0.92 8.82
C ILE A 132 18.60 0.46 8.91
N GLY A 133 19.37 1.53 8.75
CA GLY A 133 18.86 2.90 8.68
C GLY A 133 17.87 3.09 7.53
N GLN A 134 18.22 2.60 6.33
CA GLN A 134 17.34 2.61 5.16
C GLN A 134 16.05 1.80 5.39
N LEU A 135 16.16 0.62 6.01
CA LEU A 135 15.00 -0.22 6.32
C LEU A 135 14.04 0.47 7.30
N ILE A 136 14.58 1.10 8.34
CA ILE A 136 13.77 1.83 9.33
C ILE A 136 13.16 3.08 8.69
N GLY A 137 13.95 3.87 7.96
CA GLY A 137 13.49 5.08 7.28
C GLY A 137 12.40 4.78 6.24
N GLY A 138 12.68 3.83 5.34
CA GLY A 138 11.72 3.37 4.34
C GLY A 138 10.50 2.68 4.95
N GLY A 139 10.66 2.00 6.09
CA GLY A 139 9.56 1.40 6.87
C GLY A 139 8.63 2.45 7.46
N LEU A 140 9.17 3.52 8.05
CA LEU A 140 8.38 4.62 8.59
C LEU A 140 7.66 5.38 7.48
N GLU A 141 8.34 5.71 6.38
CA GLU A 141 7.72 6.30 5.19
C GLU A 141 6.56 5.44 4.69
N SER A 142 6.83 4.17 4.45
CA SER A 142 5.83 3.27 3.88
C SER A 142 4.66 3.09 4.83
N GLY A 143 4.94 3.00 6.14
CA GLY A 143 3.91 2.96 7.18
C GLY A 143 3.01 4.20 7.17
N VAL A 144 3.59 5.40 7.04
CA VAL A 144 2.82 6.65 6.92
C VAL A 144 2.00 6.67 5.64
N ALA A 145 2.57 6.33 4.49
CA ALA A 145 1.87 6.35 3.21
C ALA A 145 0.70 5.36 3.16
N PHE A 146 0.93 4.08 3.50
CA PHE A 146 -0.11 3.05 3.49
C PHE A 146 -1.10 3.23 4.65
N GLY A 147 -0.64 3.71 5.81
CA GLY A 147 -1.51 4.02 6.96
C GLY A 147 -2.45 5.18 6.68
N ALA A 148 -1.96 6.28 6.11
CA ALA A 148 -2.79 7.42 5.70
C ALA A 148 -3.79 7.02 4.60
N SER A 149 -3.35 6.20 3.66
CA SER A 149 -4.21 5.65 2.62
C SER A 149 -5.35 4.80 3.21
N ALA A 150 -5.04 3.89 4.14
CA ALA A 150 -6.04 3.09 4.84
C ALA A 150 -7.03 3.97 5.62
N PHE A 151 -6.53 4.98 6.34
CA PHE A 151 -7.37 5.93 7.06
C PHE A 151 -8.32 6.71 6.15
N ALA A 152 -7.83 7.16 4.99
CA ALA A 152 -8.65 7.86 4.00
C ALA A 152 -9.75 6.96 3.43
N ILE A 153 -9.42 5.71 3.09
CA ILE A 153 -10.40 4.72 2.62
C ILE A 153 -11.48 4.47 3.67
N GLU A 154 -11.10 4.27 4.94
CA GLU A 154 -12.06 4.08 6.04
C GLU A 154 -12.95 5.31 6.25
N THR A 155 -12.38 6.51 6.15
CA THR A 155 -13.14 7.77 6.22
C THR A 155 -14.16 7.83 5.07
N CYS A 156 -13.75 7.49 3.84
CA CYS A 156 -14.65 7.44 2.70
C CYS A 156 -15.73 6.34 2.82
N PHE A 157 -15.44 5.21 3.45
CA PHE A 157 -16.45 4.21 3.79
C PHE A 157 -17.45 4.75 4.82
N SER A 158 -16.98 5.45 5.86
CA SER A 158 -17.85 6.01 6.91
C SER A 158 -18.76 7.13 6.40
N ASN A 159 -18.28 7.93 5.44
CA ASN A 159 -19.05 9.00 4.81
C ASN A 159 -20.00 8.50 3.70
N GLY A 160 -20.00 7.19 3.41
CA GLY A 160 -20.80 6.60 2.33
C GLY A 160 -20.33 6.94 0.91
N TRP A 161 -19.13 7.50 0.75
CA TRP A 161 -18.56 7.86 -0.56
C TRP A 161 -18.05 6.63 -1.32
N LEU A 162 -17.66 5.60 -0.56
CA LEU A 162 -17.22 4.32 -1.06
C LEU A 162 -18.07 3.21 -0.48
N LYS A 163 -18.30 2.18 -1.29
CA LYS A 163 -19.01 0.98 -0.88
C LYS A 163 -18.04 -0.16 -0.61
N ARG A 164 -18.21 -0.83 0.54
CA ARG A 164 -17.52 -2.10 0.82
C ARG A 164 -18.02 -3.19 -0.13
N PHE A 165 -17.10 -3.97 -0.68
CA PHE A 165 -17.44 -4.96 -1.69
C PHE A 165 -18.50 -5.95 -1.20
N GLY A 166 -19.50 -6.20 -2.05
CA GLY A 166 -20.54 -7.21 -1.80
C GLY A 166 -21.65 -6.75 -0.85
N THR A 167 -21.61 -5.55 -0.29
CA THR A 167 -22.80 -4.97 0.36
C THR A 167 -23.88 -4.78 -0.71
N ALA A 168 -25.16 -5.10 -0.48
CA ALA A 168 -26.19 -4.77 -1.48
C ALA A 168 -26.33 -3.23 -1.55
N GLY A 169 -26.61 -2.68 -2.74
CA GLY A 169 -26.84 -1.25 -2.93
C GLY A 169 -28.16 -0.80 -2.29
N GLY A 170 -28.24 -0.80 -0.96
CA GLY A 170 -29.37 -0.29 -0.20
C GLY A 170 -29.00 1.05 0.41
N ARG A 171 -29.71 2.11 0.01
CA ARG A 171 -29.79 3.36 0.77
C ARG A 171 -30.24 3.01 2.20
N GLY A 172 -29.43 3.39 3.19
CA GLY A 172 -29.80 3.55 4.59
C GLY A 172 -29.86 2.27 5.43
N ALA A 173 -29.07 2.25 6.51
CA ALA A 173 -29.59 2.06 7.86
C ALA A 173 -28.49 2.46 8.85
N GLU A 174 -28.84 3.48 9.62
CA GLU A 174 -28.34 3.97 10.90
C GLU A 174 -27.29 3.14 11.66
#